data_AF-A0A2G8SQ49-F1
#
_entry.id   AF-A0A2G8SQ49-F1
#
_cell.length_a   1.000
_cell.length_b   1.000
_cell.length_c   1.000
_cell.angle_alpha   90.00
_cell.angle_beta   90.00
_cell.angle_gamma   90.00
#
_symmetry.space_group_name_H-M   'P 1'
#
loop_
_entity.id
_entity.type
_entity.pdbx_description
1 polymer ?
#
loop_
_entity_poly.entity_id
_entity_poly.type
_entity_poly.pdbx_seq_one_letter_code
_entity_poly.pdbx_strand_id
1 'polypeptide(L)'
;MKILKTLPRNHPQPRQRTVSSLVVDSRKGGTVKIAVDCRAGEYKWQHWECQNCGSALQVVGKSRSPNEFWNQQNPGFMHHKIADDSGIQVSHLLSYRSETDSGHYHIYLLPQNRGRIYLILGSPRINGLANQIFQEYQEQAVSGELQFRRWPLRSHQCRGELLTNYFSQNTGEPYQYVGGTANTIPFDGAPSAVVKARNLIQSRMMSVMQAESQPYHFNEVLSAAYMEEQRMAFHSDAENGLGPRVASLSLGSAALMHFRPLKKYRKDSGGGQKCNALTLFLKHGDVLIMDGAEVQEYYE
;
A
#
# COMPACT_ATOMS: atom_id res chain seq x y z
N MET A 1 -35.55 -14.24 -25.14
CA MET A 1 -35.35 -12.95 -25.83
C MET A 1 -36.13 -11.88 -25.06
N LYS A 2 -35.46 -11.14 -24.17
CA LYS A 2 -36.06 -10.04 -23.42
C LYS A 2 -35.11 -8.86 -23.50
N ILE A 3 -35.42 -7.97 -24.42
CA ILE A 3 -34.89 -6.61 -24.44
C ILE A 3 -35.73 -5.83 -23.41
N LEU A 4 -35.08 -5.22 -22.42
CA LEU A 4 -35.68 -4.17 -21.61
C LEU A 4 -34.75 -2.96 -21.54
N LYS A 5 -35.21 -1.94 -22.27
CA LYS A 5 -35.07 -0.49 -22.13
C LYS A 5 -33.98 0.06 -21.18
N THR A 6 -33.17 0.91 -21.80
CA THR A 6 -32.39 2.01 -21.25
C THR A 6 -33.20 2.90 -20.30
N LEU A 7 -32.64 3.17 -19.12
CA LEU A 7 -32.92 4.35 -18.30
C LEU A 7 -31.65 5.22 -18.28
N PRO A 8 -31.72 6.54 -18.48
CA PRO A 8 -30.61 7.43 -18.23
C PRO A 8 -30.62 7.79 -16.74
N ARG A 9 -29.53 7.56 -16.01
CA ARG A 9 -29.26 8.20 -14.72
C ARG A 9 -27.83 7.96 -14.27
N ASN A 10 -27.17 9.07 -13.94
CA ASN A 10 -25.93 9.19 -13.17
C ASN A 10 -25.96 8.29 -11.92
N HIS A 11 -25.51 7.05 -12.05
CA HIS A 11 -25.09 6.26 -10.90
C HIS A 11 -23.59 6.51 -10.70
N PRO A 12 -23.13 6.91 -9.49
CA PRO A 12 -21.71 6.95 -9.21
C PRO A 12 -21.14 5.56 -9.44
N GLN A 13 -20.07 5.45 -10.25
CA GLN A 13 -19.39 4.18 -10.44
C GLN A 13 -18.95 3.61 -9.08
N PRO A 14 -19.00 2.28 -8.88
CA PRO A 14 -18.45 1.66 -7.68
C PRO A 14 -16.98 2.08 -7.52
N ARG A 15 -16.60 2.41 -6.29
CA ARG A 15 -15.34 3.10 -5.97
C ARG A 15 -14.15 2.14 -6.05
N GLN A 16 -12.94 2.55 -6.41
CA GLN A 16 -11.86 1.59 -6.68
C GLN A 16 -10.52 2.09 -6.12
N ARG A 17 -10.02 1.44 -5.06
CA ARG A 17 -8.83 1.90 -4.32
C ARG A 17 -7.56 1.22 -4.77
N THR A 18 -6.52 2.01 -5.01
CA THR A 18 -5.13 1.54 -5.04
C THR A 18 -4.43 2.01 -3.77
N VAL A 19 -3.62 1.14 -3.19
CA VAL A 19 -2.70 1.50 -2.12
C VAL A 19 -1.28 1.38 -2.68
N SER A 20 -0.67 2.48 -3.10
CA SER A 20 0.75 2.47 -3.48
C SER A 20 1.60 2.45 -2.20
N SER A 21 1.97 1.25 -1.73
CA SER A 21 2.82 1.09 -0.55
C SER A 21 4.29 1.31 -0.91
N LEU A 22 4.75 2.54 -0.76
CA LEU A 22 6.13 2.93 -1.05
C LEU A 22 7.00 2.73 0.21
N VAL A 23 7.78 1.66 0.33
CA VAL A 23 8.78 1.55 1.40
C VAL A 23 10.03 2.38 1.05
N VAL A 24 9.97 3.70 1.23
CA VAL A 24 11.19 4.53 1.24
C VAL A 24 11.92 4.32 2.56
N ASP A 25 12.81 3.33 2.57
CA ASP A 25 13.87 3.20 3.58
C ASP A 25 14.78 4.45 3.53
N SER A 26 14.39 5.51 4.22
CA SER A 26 15.29 6.61 4.54
C SER A 26 15.73 6.47 5.99
N ARG A 27 17.04 6.31 6.21
CA ARG A 27 17.64 6.49 7.54
C ARG A 27 17.54 7.96 7.94
N LYS A 28 16.38 8.38 8.44
CA LYS A 28 16.18 9.66 9.12
C LYS A 28 15.67 9.38 10.53
N GLY A 29 16.45 8.63 11.31
CA GLY A 29 16.11 8.33 12.71
C GLY A 29 16.88 9.23 13.69
N GLY A 30 16.16 9.89 14.60
CA GLY A 30 16.76 10.53 15.79
C GLY A 30 15.98 11.75 16.28
N THR A 31 15.96 12.02 17.58
CA THR A 31 15.47 13.32 18.09
C THR A 31 16.55 14.39 17.92
N VAL A 32 16.29 15.42 17.11
CA VAL A 32 17.17 16.59 16.97
C VAL A 32 16.54 17.80 17.67
N LYS A 33 17.31 18.48 18.53
CA LYS A 33 16.91 19.75 19.14
C LYS A 33 16.92 20.84 18.08
N ILE A 34 15.77 21.47 17.82
CA ILE A 34 15.63 22.55 16.82
C ILE A 34 15.72 23.95 17.47
N ALA A 35 15.36 24.07 18.75
CA ALA A 35 15.53 25.29 19.55
C ALA A 35 15.59 24.95 21.05
N VAL A 36 15.94 25.93 21.89
CA VAL A 36 15.88 25.82 23.36
C VAL A 36 14.44 25.45 23.76
N ASP A 37 14.28 24.38 24.54
CA ASP A 37 13.01 23.81 25.00
C ASP A 37 12.01 23.32 23.93
N CYS A 38 12.42 23.22 22.65
CA CYS A 38 11.56 22.74 21.57
C CYS A 38 12.00 21.37 21.04
N ARG A 39 11.07 20.41 20.97
CA ARG A 39 11.24 19.15 20.25
C ARG A 39 10.60 19.25 18.87
N ALA A 40 11.33 18.82 17.84
CA ALA A 40 10.73 18.58 16.55
C ALA A 40 9.91 17.31 16.58
N GLY A 41 8.69 17.34 16.05
CA GLY A 41 8.05 16.13 15.58
C GLY A 41 8.51 15.85 14.15
N GLU A 42 8.70 14.59 13.80
CA GLU A 42 8.90 14.16 12.40
C GLU A 42 7.58 14.27 11.61
N TYR A 43 6.94 15.44 11.61
CA TYR A 43 5.59 15.61 11.11
C TYR A 43 5.53 15.65 9.58
N LYS A 44 6.52 16.29 8.95
CA LYS A 44 6.66 16.43 7.49
C LYS A 44 7.94 15.74 7.03
N TRP A 45 7.91 15.14 5.83
CA TRP A 45 9.06 14.44 5.27
C TRP A 45 10.20 15.39 4.85
N GLN A 46 9.82 16.53 4.25
CA GLN A 46 10.73 17.56 3.74
C GLN A 46 11.59 18.21 4.84
N HIS A 47 11.01 18.47 6.00
CA HIS A 47 11.67 19.09 7.14
C HIS A 47 10.95 18.70 8.42
N TRP A 48 11.65 18.74 9.54
CA TRP A 48 11.01 18.59 10.85
C TRP A 48 10.56 19.95 11.34
N GLU A 49 9.35 20.00 11.88
CA GLU A 49 8.73 21.25 12.31
C GLU A 49 8.34 21.11 13.78
N CYS A 50 8.65 22.12 14.58
CA CYS A 50 8.16 22.20 15.94
C CYS A 50 6.72 22.72 15.95
N GLN A 51 5.78 21.92 16.46
CA GLN A 51 4.38 22.32 16.58
C GLN A 51 4.15 23.53 17.51
N ASN A 52 5.07 23.81 18.44
CA ASN A 52 4.92 24.89 19.42
C ASN A 52 5.36 26.27 18.88
N CYS A 53 6.51 26.33 18.18
CA CYS A 53 7.11 27.59 17.75
C CYS A 53 7.25 27.74 16.22
N GLY A 54 6.91 26.71 15.44
CA GLY A 54 7.00 26.73 13.97
C GLY A 54 8.43 26.69 13.41
N SER A 55 9.47 26.60 14.25
CA SER A 55 10.85 26.44 13.78
C SER A 55 11.01 25.12 13.01
N ALA A 56 11.68 25.20 11.85
CA ALA A 56 11.88 24.07 10.96
C ALA A 56 13.36 23.70 10.83
N LEU A 57 13.66 22.40 10.84
CA LEU A 57 14.97 21.84 10.55
C LEU A 57 14.89 21.07 9.24
N GLN A 58 15.72 21.46 8.28
CA GLN A 58 15.89 20.71 7.05
C GLN A 58 16.62 19.39 7.35
N VAL A 59 15.99 18.27 7.00
CA VAL A 59 16.58 16.94 7.18
C VAL A 59 16.85 16.35 5.82
N VAL A 60 18.12 16.34 5.43
CA VAL A 60 18.56 15.77 4.16
C VAL A 60 18.70 14.26 4.33
N GLY A 61 17.76 13.50 3.75
CA GLY A 61 17.84 12.04 3.70
C GLY A 61 18.72 11.61 2.54
N LYS A 62 19.40 10.47 2.69
CA LYS A 62 20.12 9.86 1.56
C LYS A 62 19.12 9.20 0.61
N SER A 63 19.08 9.64 -0.65
CA SER A 63 18.38 8.91 -1.71
C SER A 63 19.00 7.52 -1.88
N ARG A 64 18.13 6.51 -1.95
CA ARG A 64 18.51 5.10 -2.09
C ARG A 64 18.36 4.68 -3.54
N SER A 65 19.30 3.87 -4.01
CA SER A 65 19.21 3.23 -5.32
C SER A 65 18.44 1.90 -5.21
N PRO A 66 17.66 1.51 -6.24
CA PRO A 66 16.94 0.23 -6.24
C PRO A 66 17.83 -0.99 -6.05
N ASN A 67 19.07 -0.93 -6.54
CA ASN A 67 20.02 -2.04 -6.52
C ASN A 67 20.47 -2.40 -5.10
N GLU A 68 20.34 -1.48 -4.14
CA GLU A 68 20.61 -1.74 -2.72
C GLU A 68 19.68 -2.80 -2.13
N PHE A 69 18.53 -3.05 -2.76
CA PHE A 69 17.50 -3.97 -2.28
C PHE A 69 17.47 -5.32 -3.02
N TRP A 70 18.39 -5.56 -3.97
CA TRP A 70 18.35 -6.80 -4.76
C TRP A 70 18.76 -8.06 -3.99
N ASN A 71 19.61 -7.91 -2.97
CA ASN A 71 20.21 -9.02 -2.23
C ASN A 71 19.74 -9.09 -0.77
N GLN A 72 18.49 -8.72 -0.50
CA GLN A 72 17.95 -8.75 0.86
C GLN A 72 17.73 -10.19 1.33
N GLN A 73 18.00 -10.44 2.62
CA GLN A 73 17.83 -11.77 3.20
C GLN A 73 16.34 -12.12 3.29
N ASN A 74 16.01 -13.34 2.86
CA ASN A 74 14.66 -13.87 2.97
C ASN A 74 14.36 -14.28 4.43
N PRO A 75 13.11 -14.13 4.91
CA PRO A 75 12.69 -14.46 6.27
C PRO A 75 12.51 -15.99 6.50
N GLY A 76 13.24 -16.84 5.77
CA GLY A 76 13.11 -18.31 5.81
C GLY A 76 12.12 -18.90 4.80
N PHE A 77 11.50 -18.07 3.94
CA PHE A 77 10.66 -18.50 2.81
C PHE A 77 10.80 -17.51 1.65
N MET A 78 10.52 -17.97 0.42
CA MET A 78 10.80 -17.18 -0.80
C MET A 78 9.78 -16.06 -1.08
N HIS A 79 8.49 -16.39 -0.99
CA HIS A 79 7.39 -15.47 -1.38
C HIS A 79 6.28 -15.43 -0.35
N HIS A 80 5.95 -16.57 0.26
CA HIS A 80 4.86 -16.64 1.21
C HIS A 80 5.10 -17.71 2.28
N LYS A 81 4.34 -17.58 3.37
CA LYS A 81 4.10 -18.59 4.38
C LYS A 81 2.59 -18.65 4.64
N ILE A 82 2.03 -19.85 4.68
CA ILE A 82 0.59 -20.09 4.89
C ILE A 82 0.41 -20.92 6.14
N ALA A 83 -0.60 -20.59 6.94
CA ALA A 83 -0.97 -21.41 8.08
C ALA A 83 -1.71 -22.67 7.62
N ASP A 84 -1.37 -23.81 8.22
CA ASP A 84 -1.91 -25.13 7.84
C ASP A 84 -3.44 -25.20 7.94
N ASP A 85 -4.04 -24.43 8.85
CA ASP A 85 -5.48 -24.36 9.12
C ASP A 85 -6.20 -23.22 8.36
N SER A 86 -5.49 -22.46 7.54
CA SER A 86 -6.07 -21.28 6.84
C SER A 86 -7.06 -21.64 5.75
N GLY A 87 -6.97 -22.85 5.18
CA GLY A 87 -7.71 -23.26 3.99
C GLY A 87 -7.34 -22.50 2.71
N ILE A 88 -6.29 -21.68 2.73
CA ILE A 88 -5.82 -20.93 1.55
C ILE A 88 -5.08 -21.87 0.62
N GLN A 89 -5.47 -21.88 -0.65
CA GLN A 89 -4.81 -22.67 -1.69
C GLN A 89 -3.93 -21.76 -2.55
N VAL A 90 -2.72 -22.22 -2.88
CA VAL A 90 -1.80 -21.46 -3.75
C VAL A 90 -1.68 -22.14 -5.09
N SER A 91 -1.69 -21.36 -6.16
CA SER A 91 -1.29 -21.85 -7.47
C SER A 91 0.20 -22.22 -7.48
N HIS A 92 0.59 -23.08 -8.42
CA HIS A 92 1.97 -23.09 -8.89
C HIS A 92 2.37 -21.70 -9.41
N LEU A 93 3.67 -21.45 -9.55
CA LEU A 93 4.16 -20.21 -10.13
C LEU A 93 3.69 -20.11 -11.59
N LEU A 94 2.86 -19.11 -11.88
CA LEU A 94 2.31 -18.86 -13.22
C LEU A 94 3.14 -17.81 -13.92
N SER A 95 3.13 -17.82 -15.25
CA SER A 95 3.75 -16.79 -16.08
C SER A 95 2.69 -15.95 -16.79
N TYR A 96 3.01 -14.69 -17.03
CA TYR A 96 2.21 -13.83 -17.90
C TYR A 96 3.11 -13.18 -18.94
N ARG A 97 2.49 -12.82 -20.07
CA ARG A 97 3.10 -12.04 -21.13
C ARG A 97 2.11 -10.99 -21.60
N SER A 98 2.59 -9.76 -21.66
CA SER A 98 1.95 -8.63 -22.30
C SER A 98 2.83 -8.14 -23.45
N GLU A 99 2.41 -7.09 -24.14
CA GLU A 99 3.20 -6.46 -25.20
C GLU A 99 4.52 -5.87 -24.67
N THR A 100 4.50 -5.36 -23.43
CA THR A 100 5.63 -4.63 -22.83
C THR A 100 6.40 -5.42 -21.78
N ASP A 101 5.72 -6.29 -21.03
CA ASP A 101 6.28 -7.00 -19.88
C ASP A 101 5.96 -8.50 -19.90
N SER A 102 6.85 -9.31 -19.34
CA SER A 102 6.58 -10.70 -18.99
C SER A 102 7.16 -11.01 -17.62
N GLY A 103 6.46 -11.80 -16.84
CA GLY A 103 6.86 -12.06 -15.47
C GLY A 103 6.16 -13.28 -14.89
N HIS A 104 6.27 -13.42 -13.58
CA HIS A 104 5.67 -14.52 -12.85
C HIS A 104 4.78 -14.02 -11.74
N TYR A 105 3.79 -14.82 -11.36
CA TYR A 105 2.87 -14.49 -10.29
C TYR A 105 2.33 -15.73 -9.58
N HIS A 106 1.87 -15.51 -8.35
CA HIS A 106 1.09 -16.49 -7.59
C HIS A 106 -0.36 -16.05 -7.49
N ILE A 107 -1.27 -17.02 -7.40
CA ILE A 107 -2.66 -16.81 -7.00
C ILE A 107 -2.88 -17.54 -5.67
N TYR A 108 -3.42 -16.83 -4.68
CA TYR A 108 -3.87 -17.36 -3.41
C TYR A 108 -5.41 -17.36 -3.41
N LEU A 109 -6.03 -18.53 -3.50
CA LEU A 109 -7.47 -18.69 -3.43
C LEU A 109 -7.91 -18.73 -1.98
N LEU A 110 -8.76 -17.78 -1.58
CA LEU A 110 -9.26 -17.70 -0.22
C LEU A 110 -10.44 -18.67 -0.03
N PRO A 111 -10.57 -19.29 1.15
CA PRO A 111 -11.59 -20.31 1.39
C PRO A 111 -13.01 -19.74 1.31
N GLN A 112 -14.00 -20.60 1.09
CA GLN A 112 -15.42 -20.23 0.93
C GLN A 112 -15.69 -19.18 -0.16
N ASN A 113 -14.87 -19.16 -1.23
CA ASN A 113 -15.02 -18.25 -2.36
C ASN A 113 -14.97 -16.76 -1.94
N ARG A 114 -14.20 -16.43 -0.90
CA ARG A 114 -14.01 -15.05 -0.38
C ARG A 114 -13.24 -14.12 -1.31
N GLY A 115 -12.82 -14.63 -2.46
CA GLY A 115 -11.95 -13.94 -3.40
C GLY A 115 -10.58 -14.59 -3.47
N ARG A 116 -9.64 -13.82 -4.01
CA ARG A 116 -8.30 -14.29 -4.33
C ARG A 116 -7.30 -13.15 -4.26
N ILE A 117 -6.05 -13.50 -3.98
CA ILE A 117 -4.94 -12.55 -3.96
C ILE A 117 -3.98 -12.93 -5.07
N TYR A 118 -3.58 -11.97 -5.89
CA TYR A 118 -2.52 -12.12 -6.88
C TYR A 118 -1.25 -11.46 -6.34
N LEU A 119 -0.13 -12.14 -6.42
CA LEU A 119 1.19 -11.55 -6.18
C LEU A 119 2.02 -11.64 -7.45
N ILE A 120 2.12 -10.53 -8.17
CA ILE A 120 2.96 -10.36 -9.36
C ILE A 120 4.37 -10.00 -8.90
N LEU A 121 5.33 -10.84 -9.27
CA LEU A 121 6.70 -10.73 -8.80
C LEU A 121 7.49 -9.73 -9.63
N GLY A 122 8.05 -8.73 -8.97
CA GLY A 122 9.06 -7.84 -9.51
C GLY A 122 10.35 -8.61 -9.82
N SER A 123 11.09 -8.13 -10.82
CA SER A 123 12.44 -8.63 -11.11
C SER A 123 13.27 -7.52 -11.75
N PRO A 124 14.61 -7.58 -11.68
CA PRO A 124 15.47 -6.59 -12.33
C PRO A 124 15.16 -6.38 -13.82
N ARG A 125 14.63 -7.41 -14.51
CA ARG A 125 14.26 -7.33 -15.94
C ARG A 125 13.02 -6.49 -16.22
N ILE A 126 12.04 -6.46 -15.30
CA ILE A 126 10.76 -5.74 -15.49
C ILE A 126 10.59 -4.53 -14.56
N ASN A 127 11.56 -4.29 -13.68
CA ASN A 127 11.50 -3.22 -12.69
C ASN A 127 12.01 -1.88 -13.23
N GLY A 128 12.28 -1.73 -14.52
CA GLY A 128 12.75 -0.46 -15.10
C GLY A 128 11.85 0.73 -14.72
N LEU A 129 10.53 0.58 -14.88
CA LEU A 129 9.56 1.62 -14.49
C LEU A 129 9.41 1.73 -12.96
N ALA A 130 9.45 0.62 -12.22
CA ALA A 130 9.40 0.63 -10.75
C ALA A 130 10.61 1.38 -10.14
N ASN A 131 11.79 1.22 -10.73
CA ASN A 131 13.02 1.93 -10.36
C ASN A 131 12.86 3.44 -10.55
N GLN A 132 12.33 3.88 -11.71
CA GLN A 132 12.07 5.29 -12.00
C GLN A 132 11.05 5.87 -11.02
N ILE A 133 9.93 5.17 -10.80
CA ILE A 133 8.90 5.58 -9.84
C ILE A 133 9.51 5.74 -8.44
N PHE A 134 10.32 4.78 -7.98
CA PHE A 134 10.97 4.84 -6.67
C PHE A 134 11.93 6.03 -6.53
N GLN A 135 12.66 6.37 -7.59
CA GLN A 135 13.51 7.55 -7.61
C GLN A 135 12.67 8.84 -7.54
N GLU A 136 11.65 8.98 -8.38
CA GLU A 136 10.78 10.16 -8.41
C GLU A 136 10.05 10.36 -7.08
N TYR A 137 9.58 9.29 -6.45
CA TYR A 137 8.97 9.38 -5.11
C TYR A 137 9.91 9.99 -4.07
N GLN A 138 11.19 9.62 -4.09
CA GLN A 138 12.19 10.18 -3.16
C GLN A 138 12.47 11.64 -3.46
N GLU A 139 12.65 11.99 -4.74
CA GLU A 139 12.91 13.35 -5.20
C GLU A 139 11.74 14.29 -4.89
N GLN A 140 10.51 13.88 -5.20
CA GLN A 140 9.29 14.64 -4.96
C GLN A 140 8.98 14.78 -3.47
N ALA A 141 9.29 13.76 -2.66
CA ALA A 141 9.13 13.87 -1.21
C ALA A 141 10.13 14.87 -0.60
N VAL A 142 11.36 14.93 -1.11
CA VAL A 142 12.39 15.89 -0.67
C VAL A 142 12.05 17.31 -1.13
N SER A 143 11.56 17.48 -2.36
CA SER A 143 11.18 18.80 -2.88
C SER A 143 9.91 19.37 -2.25
N GLY A 144 9.08 18.52 -1.64
CA GLY A 144 7.78 18.89 -1.09
C GLY A 144 6.63 18.83 -2.09
N GLU A 145 6.89 18.45 -3.34
CA GLU A 145 5.84 18.17 -4.34
C GLU A 145 4.95 17.02 -3.86
N LEU A 146 5.55 15.97 -3.30
CA LEU A 146 4.86 14.91 -2.59
C LEU A 146 4.83 15.21 -1.08
N GLN A 147 3.65 15.53 -0.57
CA GLN A 147 3.42 16.01 0.79
C GLN A 147 3.28 14.87 1.79
N PHE A 148 4.35 14.10 1.99
CA PHE A 148 4.37 13.05 3.01
C PHE A 148 4.29 13.62 4.43
N ARG A 149 3.26 13.19 5.18
CA ARG A 149 3.01 13.60 6.55
C ARG A 149 2.66 12.42 7.46
N ARG A 150 3.06 12.51 8.73
CA ARG A 150 2.52 11.62 9.77
C ARG A 150 1.24 12.24 10.32
N TRP A 151 0.17 11.46 10.39
CA TRP A 151 -1.15 11.96 10.77
C TRP A 151 -1.47 11.63 12.22
N PRO A 152 -2.24 12.46 12.93
CA PRO A 152 -2.73 12.15 14.26
C PRO A 152 -3.60 10.88 14.25
N LEU A 153 -3.33 9.95 15.16
CA LEU A 153 -4.15 8.77 15.37
C LEU A 153 -5.44 9.18 16.08
N ARG A 154 -6.57 8.99 15.42
CA ARG A 154 -7.90 9.40 15.93
C ARG A 154 -8.39 8.56 17.12
N SER A 155 -7.77 7.40 17.37
CA SER A 155 -8.13 6.49 18.46
C SER A 155 -6.88 5.99 19.17
N HIS A 156 -6.55 6.62 20.29
CA HIS A 156 -5.52 6.14 21.22
C HIS A 156 -5.90 6.49 22.66
N GLN A 157 -5.42 5.70 23.63
CA GLN A 157 -5.64 5.95 25.05
C GLN A 157 -4.55 6.81 25.70
N CYS A 158 -3.54 7.23 24.92
CA CYS A 158 -2.44 8.06 25.40
C CYS A 158 -2.87 9.52 25.64
N ARG A 159 -2.25 10.20 26.61
CA ARG A 159 -2.34 11.67 26.76
C ARG A 159 -1.42 12.33 25.72
N GLY A 160 -1.96 13.29 24.96
CA GLY A 160 -1.26 13.99 23.88
C GLY A 160 -1.52 13.40 22.49
N GLU A 161 -1.08 14.07 21.44
CA GLU A 161 -1.29 13.66 20.04
C GLU A 161 -0.30 12.54 19.65
N LEU A 162 -0.80 11.32 19.39
CA LEU A 162 0.04 10.24 18.87
C LEU A 162 -0.04 10.21 17.34
N LEU A 163 1.10 10.36 16.66
CA LEU A 163 1.17 10.32 15.20
C LEU A 163 1.23 8.88 14.67
N THR A 164 0.78 8.68 13.43
CA THR A 164 0.98 7.42 12.69
C THR A 164 2.45 7.04 12.67
N ASN A 165 2.75 5.75 12.62
CA ASN A 165 4.13 5.27 12.52
C ASN A 165 4.72 5.41 11.11
N TYR A 166 3.96 5.88 10.13
CA TYR A 166 4.38 6.01 8.74
C TYR A 166 3.91 7.36 8.20
N PHE A 167 4.56 7.83 7.15
CA PHE A 167 4.17 9.02 6.41
C PHE A 167 3.19 8.64 5.31
N SER A 168 2.22 9.48 5.01
CA SER A 168 1.30 9.21 3.92
C SER A 168 0.74 10.45 3.25
N GLN A 169 0.35 10.28 1.99
CA GLN A 169 -0.45 11.21 1.21
C GLN A 169 -1.53 10.41 0.49
N ASN A 170 -2.78 10.88 0.56
CA ASN A 170 -3.84 10.33 -0.26
C ASN A 170 -4.05 11.17 -1.51
N THR A 171 -4.32 10.52 -2.64
CA THR A 171 -4.48 11.17 -3.95
C THR A 171 -5.67 10.58 -4.71
N GLY A 172 -6.46 11.41 -5.37
CA GLY A 172 -7.67 11.02 -6.10
C GLY A 172 -8.94 11.33 -5.30
N GLU A 173 -9.80 10.35 -5.14
CA GLU A 173 -11.06 10.48 -4.43
C GLU A 173 -10.86 10.50 -2.88
N PRO A 174 -11.63 11.32 -2.13
CA PRO A 174 -11.44 11.50 -0.70
C PRO A 174 -12.13 10.39 0.11
N TYR A 175 -11.39 9.33 0.46
CA TYR A 175 -11.85 8.23 1.32
C TYR A 175 -11.43 8.38 2.79
N GLN A 176 -12.00 7.53 3.66
CA GLN A 176 -11.75 7.59 5.09
C GLN A 176 -10.40 6.96 5.46
N TYR A 177 -9.30 7.67 5.19
CA TYR A 177 -7.97 7.30 5.70
C TYR A 177 -7.59 8.12 6.95
N VAL A 178 -6.48 7.73 7.61
CA VAL A 178 -6.06 8.32 8.89
C VAL A 178 -5.89 9.85 8.83
N GLY A 179 -5.41 10.38 7.70
CA GLY A 179 -5.27 11.82 7.47
C GLY A 179 -6.57 12.57 7.18
N GLY A 180 -7.69 11.86 7.02
CA GLY A 180 -8.99 12.43 6.70
C GLY A 180 -9.13 12.90 5.25
N THR A 181 -10.39 12.98 4.82
CA THR A 181 -10.80 13.31 3.45
C THR A 181 -10.36 14.70 2.97
N ALA A 182 -10.25 15.67 3.88
CA ALA A 182 -9.88 17.05 3.54
C ALA A 182 -8.43 17.22 3.05
N ASN A 183 -7.58 16.20 3.23
CA ASN A 183 -6.16 16.24 2.88
C ASN A 183 -5.84 15.39 1.62
N THR A 184 -6.85 14.92 0.90
CA THR A 184 -6.69 14.22 -0.37
C THR A 184 -6.37 15.19 -1.50
N ILE A 185 -5.31 14.92 -2.26
CA ILE A 185 -4.92 15.70 -3.43
C ILE A 185 -5.66 15.14 -4.67
N PRO A 186 -6.38 15.94 -5.48
CA PRO A 186 -7.01 15.43 -6.71
C PRO A 186 -5.96 14.95 -7.72
N PHE A 187 -6.34 14.03 -8.63
CA PHE A 187 -5.38 13.51 -9.61
C PHE A 187 -4.79 14.56 -10.55
N ASP A 188 -5.53 15.63 -10.84
CA ASP A 188 -5.04 16.74 -11.69
C ASP A 188 -3.87 17.50 -11.04
N GLY A 189 -3.75 17.44 -9.71
CA GLY A 189 -2.62 17.98 -8.95
C GLY A 189 -1.69 16.90 -8.39
N ALA A 190 -1.81 15.65 -8.84
CA ALA A 190 -1.03 14.55 -8.31
C ALA A 190 0.45 14.62 -8.76
N PRO A 191 1.41 14.35 -7.86
CA PRO A 191 2.81 14.18 -8.25
C PRO A 191 2.97 13.07 -9.29
N SER A 192 3.89 13.24 -10.24
CA SER A 192 4.06 12.28 -11.35
C SER A 192 4.35 10.86 -10.88
N ALA A 193 5.07 10.69 -9.77
CA ALA A 193 5.38 9.37 -9.21
C ALA A 193 4.11 8.62 -8.80
N VAL A 194 3.10 9.32 -8.26
CA VAL A 194 1.81 8.73 -7.85
C VAL A 194 1.02 8.25 -9.07
N VAL A 195 0.96 9.07 -10.12
CA VAL A 195 0.27 8.72 -11.37
C VAL A 195 0.95 7.54 -12.06
N LYS A 196 2.29 7.56 -12.16
CA LYS A 196 3.07 6.45 -12.74
C LYS A 196 2.89 5.14 -11.94
N ALA A 197 2.87 5.20 -10.61
CA ALA A 197 2.60 4.05 -9.76
C ALA A 197 1.21 3.44 -10.02
N ARG A 198 0.18 4.29 -10.08
CA ARG A 198 -1.19 3.85 -10.42
C ARG A 198 -1.23 3.13 -11.77
N ASN A 199 -0.59 3.72 -12.78
CA ASN A 199 -0.57 3.17 -14.13
C ASN A 199 0.21 1.84 -14.20
N LEU A 200 1.31 1.71 -13.46
CA LEU A 200 2.07 0.46 -13.37
C LEU A 200 1.25 -0.67 -12.73
N ILE A 201 0.55 -0.38 -11.63
CA ILE A 201 -0.34 -1.33 -10.97
C ILE A 201 -1.44 -1.78 -11.93
N GLN A 202 -2.10 -0.82 -12.58
CA GLN A 202 -3.17 -1.10 -13.53
C GLN A 202 -2.69 -1.95 -14.71
N SER A 203 -1.56 -1.60 -15.32
CA SER A 203 -0.98 -2.34 -16.45
C SER A 203 -0.67 -3.80 -16.08
N ARG A 204 -0.03 -4.04 -14.93
CA ARG A 204 0.33 -5.38 -14.47
C ARG A 204 -0.89 -6.21 -14.08
N MET A 205 -1.87 -5.59 -13.43
CA MET A 205 -3.16 -6.22 -13.12
C MET A 205 -3.87 -6.69 -14.40
N MET A 206 -4.01 -5.81 -15.40
CA MET A 206 -4.63 -6.17 -16.68
C MET A 206 -3.88 -7.30 -17.40
N SER A 207 -2.56 -7.38 -17.22
CA SER A 207 -1.73 -8.44 -17.82
C SER A 207 -1.99 -9.83 -17.24
N VAL A 208 -2.47 -9.94 -15.98
CA VAL A 208 -2.77 -11.23 -15.33
C VAL A 208 -4.27 -11.52 -15.22
N MET A 209 -5.13 -10.50 -15.36
CA MET A 209 -6.60 -10.59 -15.26
C MET A 209 -7.29 -10.51 -16.63
N GLN A 210 -6.67 -11.06 -17.68
CA GLN A 210 -7.04 -10.91 -19.11
C GLN A 210 -8.48 -11.33 -19.48
N ALA A 211 -9.21 -12.03 -18.60
CA ALA A 211 -10.58 -12.47 -18.84
C ALA A 211 -11.64 -11.37 -18.70
N GLU A 212 -11.26 -10.16 -18.27
CA GLU A 212 -12.22 -9.10 -17.98
C GLU A 212 -12.43 -8.15 -19.17
N SER A 213 -13.67 -8.10 -19.65
CA SER A 213 -14.07 -7.31 -20.82
C SER A 213 -14.18 -5.81 -20.56
N GLN A 214 -13.91 -5.33 -19.35
CA GLN A 214 -14.03 -3.92 -18.97
C GLN A 214 -12.73 -3.43 -18.33
N PRO A 215 -12.24 -2.25 -18.73
CA PRO A 215 -11.07 -1.66 -18.10
C PRO A 215 -11.40 -1.28 -16.66
N TYR A 216 -10.59 -1.77 -15.72
CA TYR A 216 -10.70 -1.41 -14.31
C TYR A 216 -9.86 -0.17 -14.02
N HIS A 217 -10.41 0.84 -13.35
CA HIS A 217 -9.81 2.15 -13.17
C HIS A 217 -9.78 2.55 -11.69
N PHE A 218 -8.59 2.46 -11.10
CA PHE A 218 -8.38 2.93 -9.74
C PHE A 218 -8.53 4.46 -9.66
N ASN A 219 -9.37 4.93 -8.74
CA ASN A 219 -9.69 6.34 -8.54
C ASN A 219 -9.13 6.92 -7.23
N GLU A 220 -8.34 6.15 -6.49
CA GLU A 220 -7.61 6.60 -5.30
C GLU A 220 -6.22 5.94 -5.27
N VAL A 221 -5.21 6.67 -4.81
CA VAL A 221 -3.90 6.15 -4.43
C VAL A 221 -3.52 6.66 -3.04
N LEU A 222 -3.45 5.75 -2.07
CA LEU A 222 -2.75 6.02 -0.82
C LEU A 222 -1.26 5.72 -1.00
N SER A 223 -0.43 6.76 -0.99
CA SER A 223 1.03 6.63 -0.89
C SER A 223 1.41 6.55 0.58
N ALA A 224 2.11 5.49 1.00
CA ALA A 224 2.58 5.32 2.38
C ALA A 224 4.08 5.06 2.39
N ALA A 225 4.83 5.80 3.20
CA ALA A 225 6.28 5.71 3.38
C ALA A 225 6.69 5.32 4.80
N TYR A 226 7.59 4.36 4.90
CA TYR A 226 8.06 3.75 6.14
C TYR A 226 9.56 3.91 6.30
N MET A 227 9.99 4.39 7.46
CA MET A 227 11.38 4.30 7.90
C MET A 227 11.67 2.93 8.52
N GLU A 228 12.94 2.67 8.84
CA GLU A 228 13.38 1.43 9.48
C GLU A 228 12.55 1.13 10.74
N GLU A 229 12.18 -0.15 10.91
CA GLU A 229 11.34 -0.68 12.00
C GLU A 229 9.90 -0.14 12.07
N GLN A 230 9.51 0.81 11.21
CA GLN A 230 8.14 1.29 11.14
C GLN A 230 7.22 0.24 10.52
N ARG A 231 5.99 0.17 11.04
CA ARG A 231 4.96 -0.77 10.58
C ARG A 231 3.59 -0.15 10.63
N MET A 232 2.71 -0.61 9.75
CA MET A 232 1.28 -0.39 9.89
C MET A 232 0.69 -1.43 10.84
N ALA A 233 -0.24 -1.01 11.69
CA ALA A 233 -1.03 -1.95 12.49
C ALA A 233 -2.01 -2.72 11.58
N PHE A 234 -2.44 -3.89 12.02
CA PHE A 234 -3.53 -4.63 11.37
C PHE A 234 -4.76 -3.73 11.25
N HIS A 235 -5.33 -3.72 10.04
CA HIS A 235 -6.53 -2.95 9.70
C HIS A 235 -7.19 -3.62 8.50
N SER A 236 -8.50 -3.44 8.39
CA SER A 236 -9.24 -3.82 7.20
C SER A 236 -9.43 -2.57 6.34
N ASP A 237 -9.27 -2.72 5.02
CA ASP A 237 -9.62 -1.66 4.06
C ASP A 237 -11.13 -1.58 3.79
N ALA A 238 -11.96 -2.41 4.43
CA ALA A 238 -13.40 -2.44 4.17
C ALA A 238 -14.05 -1.09 4.52
N GLU A 239 -14.52 -0.40 3.48
CA GLU A 239 -15.17 0.89 3.58
C GLU A 239 -16.45 0.92 2.74
N ASN A 240 -17.46 1.67 3.19
CA ASN A 240 -18.68 1.84 2.44
C ASN A 240 -18.40 2.47 1.07
N GLY A 241 -18.82 1.77 0.02
CA GLY A 241 -18.65 2.18 -1.36
C GLY A 241 -17.36 1.68 -1.99
N LEU A 242 -16.39 1.14 -1.23
CA LEU A 242 -15.19 0.51 -1.78
C LEU A 242 -15.58 -0.68 -2.67
N GLY A 243 -14.98 -0.72 -3.86
CA GLY A 243 -15.17 -1.77 -4.84
C GLY A 243 -14.40 -3.03 -4.49
N PRO A 244 -14.57 -4.09 -5.29
CA PRO A 244 -14.09 -5.41 -4.93
C PRO A 244 -12.58 -5.55 -5.02
N ARG A 245 -11.83 -4.56 -5.53
CA ARG A 245 -10.38 -4.68 -5.70
C ARG A 245 -9.60 -3.58 -5.04
N VAL A 246 -8.58 -4.03 -4.33
CA VAL A 246 -7.52 -3.22 -3.77
C VAL A 246 -6.20 -3.77 -4.29
N ALA A 247 -5.34 -2.91 -4.82
CA ALA A 247 -4.04 -3.33 -5.31
C ALA A 247 -2.92 -2.48 -4.71
N SER A 248 -1.73 -3.05 -4.63
CA SER A 248 -0.55 -2.34 -4.15
C SER A 248 0.68 -2.58 -4.99
N LEU A 249 1.57 -1.60 -5.00
CA LEU A 249 2.92 -1.68 -5.54
C LEU A 249 3.89 -1.50 -4.36
N SER A 250 4.82 -2.43 -4.21
CA SER A 250 5.91 -2.34 -3.22
C SER A 250 7.16 -1.77 -3.86
N LEU A 251 7.77 -0.78 -3.23
CA LEU A 251 8.97 -0.11 -3.74
C LEU A 251 9.98 0.07 -2.62
N GLY A 252 11.23 -0.26 -2.87
CA GLY A 252 12.36 -0.06 -1.95
C GLY A 252 12.67 -1.33 -1.18
N SER A 253 12.87 -1.21 0.14
CA SER A 253 13.18 -2.38 0.97
C SER A 253 12.03 -3.39 0.98
N ALA A 254 12.37 -4.67 1.00
CA ALA A 254 11.41 -5.73 1.21
C ALA A 254 10.71 -5.61 2.57
N ALA A 255 9.46 -6.06 2.61
CA ALA A 255 8.60 -6.00 3.78
C ALA A 255 7.72 -7.25 3.89
N LEU A 256 7.25 -7.51 5.10
CA LEU A 256 6.25 -8.54 5.35
C LEU A 256 4.85 -7.92 5.35
N MET A 257 3.95 -8.53 4.60
CA MET A 257 2.51 -8.26 4.69
C MET A 257 1.82 -9.48 5.31
N HIS A 258 1.03 -9.25 6.34
CA HIS A 258 0.35 -10.30 7.07
C HIS A 258 -1.16 -10.16 6.88
N PHE A 259 -1.82 -11.26 6.62
CA PHE A 259 -3.28 -11.37 6.59
C PHE A 259 -3.71 -12.26 7.72
N ARG A 260 -4.68 -11.80 8.51
CA ARG A 260 -5.34 -12.63 9.52
C ARG A 260 -6.85 -12.38 9.50
N PRO A 261 -7.68 -13.37 9.81
CA PRO A 261 -9.13 -13.15 9.91
C PRO A 261 -9.43 -12.05 10.92
N LEU A 262 -10.41 -11.18 10.68
CA LEU A 262 -10.88 -10.19 11.66
C LEU A 262 -11.27 -10.88 12.96
N LYS A 263 -11.13 -10.15 14.08
CA LYS A 263 -11.41 -10.70 15.42
C LYS A 263 -12.78 -11.37 15.53
N LYS A 264 -13.82 -10.82 14.89
CA LYS A 264 -15.19 -11.38 14.87
C LYS A 264 -15.32 -12.76 14.20
N TYR A 265 -14.34 -13.16 13.39
CA TYR A 265 -14.32 -14.48 12.72
C TYR A 265 -13.34 -15.45 13.37
N ARG A 266 -12.58 -15.02 14.38
CA ARG A 266 -11.71 -15.91 15.15
C ARG A 266 -12.57 -16.65 16.17
N LYS A 267 -12.50 -17.99 16.16
CA LYS A 267 -13.08 -18.82 17.22
C LYS A 267 -12.13 -18.76 18.40
N ASP A 268 -12.31 -17.78 19.29
CA ASP A 268 -11.51 -17.63 20.50
C ASP A 268 -11.73 -18.83 21.43
N SER A 269 -10.95 -19.90 21.26
CA SER A 269 -10.65 -20.85 22.32
C SER A 269 -9.45 -20.28 23.07
N GLY A 270 -9.62 -19.96 24.36
CA GLY A 270 -8.67 -19.18 25.15
C GLY A 270 -7.19 -19.50 24.88
N GLY A 271 -6.41 -18.45 24.63
CA GLY A 271 -4.96 -18.53 24.46
C GLY A 271 -4.49 -18.64 23.01
N GLY A 272 -4.43 -17.50 22.30
CA GLY A 272 -3.26 -17.26 21.45
C GLY A 272 -3.28 -17.66 19.98
N GLN A 273 -4.41 -17.85 19.28
CA GLN A 273 -4.37 -17.81 17.80
C GLN A 273 -4.33 -16.37 17.27
N LYS A 274 -3.17 -15.72 17.49
CA LYS A 274 -2.66 -14.55 16.77
C LYS A 274 -2.07 -14.93 15.40
N CYS A 275 -2.50 -16.05 14.82
CA CYS A 275 -1.82 -16.65 13.68
C CYS A 275 -2.22 -15.96 12.39
N ASN A 276 -1.22 -15.45 11.68
CA ASN A 276 -1.40 -14.97 10.32
C ASN A 276 -1.80 -16.15 9.43
N ALA A 277 -2.93 -16.02 8.72
CA ALA A 277 -3.38 -17.02 7.76
C ALA A 277 -2.48 -17.07 6.53
N LEU A 278 -2.03 -15.89 6.08
CA LEU A 278 -1.09 -15.70 4.99
C LEU A 278 -0.07 -14.65 5.39
N THR A 279 1.20 -14.91 5.10
CA THR A 279 2.27 -13.92 5.18
C THR A 279 2.95 -13.87 3.82
N LEU A 280 3.06 -12.67 3.26
CA LEU A 280 3.74 -12.41 2.00
C LEU A 280 5.05 -11.67 2.25
N PHE A 281 6.10 -12.07 1.54
CA PHE A 281 7.36 -11.34 1.50
C PHE A 281 7.39 -10.50 0.22
N LEU A 282 7.09 -9.22 0.37
CA LEU A 282 6.96 -8.26 -0.73
C LEU A 282 8.30 -7.58 -0.98
N LYS A 283 8.76 -7.60 -2.22
CA LYS A 283 10.04 -7.02 -2.66
C LYS A 283 9.83 -5.80 -3.55
N HIS A 284 10.91 -5.09 -3.83
CA HIS A 284 10.91 -3.98 -4.78
C HIS A 284 10.30 -4.41 -6.12
N GLY A 285 9.27 -3.67 -6.54
CA GLY A 285 8.55 -3.90 -7.77
C GLY A 285 7.50 -5.00 -7.70
N ASP A 286 7.21 -5.61 -6.55
CA ASP A 286 6.08 -6.54 -6.46
C ASP A 286 4.74 -5.78 -6.54
N VAL A 287 3.77 -6.37 -7.25
CA VAL A 287 2.38 -5.88 -7.28
C VAL A 287 1.46 -6.91 -6.67
N LEU A 288 0.70 -6.49 -5.65
CA LEU A 288 -0.32 -7.31 -5.01
C LEU A 288 -1.69 -6.86 -5.48
N ILE A 289 -2.60 -7.78 -5.78
CA ILE A 289 -4.01 -7.47 -6.09
C ILE A 289 -4.89 -8.34 -5.21
N MET A 290 -5.72 -7.73 -4.38
CA MET A 290 -6.80 -8.37 -3.65
C MET A 290 -8.07 -8.25 -4.49
N ASP A 291 -8.61 -9.37 -4.97
CA ASP A 291 -9.77 -9.45 -5.84
C ASP A 291 -10.92 -10.17 -5.12
N GLY A 292 -11.94 -9.40 -4.75
CA GLY A 292 -13.12 -9.80 -3.98
C GLY A 292 -13.35 -8.88 -2.77
N ALA A 293 -14.57 -8.37 -2.60
CA ALA A 293 -14.92 -7.51 -1.45
C ALA A 293 -14.76 -8.25 -0.11
N GLU A 294 -15.06 -9.56 -0.09
CA GLU A 294 -14.91 -10.41 1.08
C GLU A 294 -13.46 -10.55 1.56
N VAL A 295 -12.46 -10.26 0.71
CA VAL A 295 -11.06 -10.18 1.15
C VAL A 295 -10.93 -9.12 2.25
N GLN A 296 -11.47 -7.92 1.99
CA GLN A 296 -11.40 -6.79 2.92
C GLN A 296 -12.35 -6.96 4.10
N GLU A 297 -13.52 -7.57 3.87
CA GLU A 297 -14.51 -7.75 4.93
C GLU A 297 -14.17 -8.87 5.91
N TYR A 298 -13.30 -9.80 5.52
CA TYR A 298 -12.91 -10.97 6.33
C TYR A 298 -11.51 -10.87 6.93
N TYR A 299 -10.55 -10.29 6.22
CA TYR A 299 -9.16 -10.21 6.67
C TYR A 299 -8.76 -8.77 7.07
N GLU A 300 -7.74 -8.69 7.92
CA GLU A 300 -7.00 -7.47 8.31
C GLU A 300 -5.49 -7.72 8.30
#